data_AF-A0A0F7BYT8-F1
#
_entry.id   AF-A0A0F7BYT8-F1
#
_cell.length_a   1.000
_cell.length_b   1.000
_cell.length_c   1.000
_cell.angle_alpha   90.00
_cell.angle_beta   90.00
_cell.angle_gamma   90.00
#
_symmetry.space_group_name_H-M   'P 1'
#
loop_
_entity.id
_entity.type
_entity.pdbx_description
1 polymer ?
#
loop_
_entity_poly.entity_id
_entity_poly.type
_entity_poly.pdbx_seq_one_letter_code
_entity_poly.pdbx_strand_id
1 'polypeptide(L)' 'MFDIKSYFIDRNPRLKPETLSKYTHRAEQLIAIEDALGRELTNSEKRTLAWLSEGETETVANVQRIFDELSARVQK' A
#
# COMPACT_ATOMS: atom_id res chain seq x y z
N MET A 1 -13.24 -8.63 3.84
CA MET A 1 -11.83 -8.57 3.44
C MET A 1 -11.61 -7.32 2.60
N PHE A 2 -10.54 -6.55 2.81
CA PHE A 2 -10.25 -5.37 1.99
C PHE A 2 -9.76 -5.79 0.60
N ASP A 3 -10.35 -5.23 -0.46
CA ASP A 3 -9.94 -5.46 -1.85
C ASP A 3 -9.32 -4.17 -2.40
N ILE A 4 -8.01 -4.22 -2.65
CA ILE A 4 -7.20 -3.08 -3.09
C ILE A 4 -7.65 -2.58 -4.47
N LYS A 5 -7.94 -3.49 -5.40
CA LYS A 5 -8.34 -3.12 -6.78
C LYS A 5 -9.70 -2.45 -6.78
N SER A 6 -10.66 -3.04 -6.07
CA SER A 6 -12.01 -2.50 -5.93
C SER A 6 -11.98 -1.13 -5.27
N TYR A 7 -11.14 -0.93 -4.24
CA TYR A 7 -10.94 0.38 -3.63
C TYR A 7 -10.55 1.48 -4.63
N PHE A 8 -9.60 1.21 -5.53
CA PHE A 8 -9.19 2.17 -6.55
C PHE A 8 -10.25 2.40 -7.63
N ILE A 9 -10.94 1.34 -8.06
CA ILE A 9 -12.03 1.42 -9.04
C ILE A 9 -13.21 2.23 -8.48
N ASP A 10 -13.60 1.97 -7.22
CA ASP A 10 -14.70 2.69 -6.56
C ASP A 10 -14.40 4.18 -6.41
N ARG A 11 -13.14 4.54 -6.12
CA ARG A 11 -12.69 5.93 -6.01
C ARG A 11 -12.58 6.62 -7.36
N ASN A 12 -12.08 5.92 -8.38
CA ASN A 12 -11.93 6.45 -9.72
C ASN A 12 -12.27 5.38 -10.77
N PRO A 13 -13.56 5.29 -11.19
CA PRO A 13 -14.00 4.30 -12.17
C PRO A 13 -13.35 4.46 -13.56
N ARG A 14 -12.70 5.59 -13.83
CA ARG A 14 -12.01 5.90 -15.09
C ARG A 14 -10.50 5.69 -14.99
N LEU A 15 -10.00 5.11 -13.90
CA LEU A 15 -8.59 4.85 -13.71
C LEU A 15 -8.08 3.93 -14.82
N LYS A 16 -7.02 4.35 -15.51
CA LYS A 16 -6.43 3.53 -16.58
C LYS A 16 -5.90 2.21 -16.02
N PRO A 17 -5.99 1.09 -16.75
CA PRO A 17 -5.51 -0.20 -16.28
C PRO A 17 -4.04 -0.19 -15.81
N GLU A 18 -3.16 0.51 -16.52
CA GLU A 18 -1.75 0.66 -16.15
C GLU A 18 -1.57 1.37 -14.80
N THR A 19 -2.34 2.45 -14.58
CA THR A 19 -2.32 3.20 -13.32
C THR A 19 -2.92 2.38 -12.18
N LEU A 20 -4.02 1.65 -12.44
CA LEU A 20 -4.61 0.73 -11.48
C LEU A 20 -3.61 -0.35 -11.05
N SER A 21 -2.91 -0.98 -12.02
CA SER A 21 -1.88 -1.97 -11.73
C SER A 21 -0.74 -1.38 -10.91
N LYS A 22 -0.29 -0.17 -11.25
CA LYS A 22 0.77 0.55 -10.52
C LYS A 22 0.36 0.85 -9.07
N TYR A 23 -0.83 1.40 -8.84
CA TYR A 23 -1.31 1.73 -7.50
C TYR A 23 -1.58 0.48 -6.67
N THR A 24 -2.17 -0.54 -7.28
CA THR A 24 -2.40 -1.84 -6.62
C THR A 24 -1.08 -2.43 -6.12
N HIS A 25 -0.08 -2.50 -7.01
CA HIS A 25 1.23 -3.05 -6.63
C HIS A 25 1.89 -2.27 -5.49
N ARG A 26 1.88 -0.94 -5.55
CA ARG A 26 2.43 -0.09 -4.49
C ARG A 26 1.68 -0.26 -3.17
N ALA A 27 0.36 -0.33 -3.21
CA ALA A 27 -0.46 -0.56 -2.02
C ALA A 27 -0.16 -1.92 -1.38
N GLU A 28 0.01 -2.97 -2.17
CA GLU A 28 0.43 -4.30 -1.70
C GLU A 28 1.77 -4.24 -0.97
N GLN A 29 2.77 -3.57 -1.56
CA GLN A 29 4.09 -3.41 -0.93
C GLN A 29 4.01 -2.65 0.40
N LEU A 30 3.20 -1.59 0.48
CA LEU A 30 3.01 -0.83 1.71
C LEU A 30 2.27 -1.65 2.78
N ILE A 31 1.27 -2.44 2.38
CA ILE A 31 0.47 -3.27 3.30
C ILE A 31 1.27 -4.47 3.84
N ALA A 32 2.29 -4.94 3.12
CA ALA A 32 3.19 -6.02 3.58
C ALA A 32 3.89 -5.71 4.91
N ILE A 33 3.84 -4.47 5.40
CA ILE A 33 4.26 -4.11 6.76
C ILE A 33 3.49 -4.86 7.86
N GLU A 34 2.32 -5.46 7.56
CA GLU A 34 1.61 -6.40 8.45
C GLU A 34 2.55 -7.46 9.04
N ASP A 35 3.43 -8.03 8.22
CA ASP A 35 4.37 -9.07 8.63
C ASP A 35 5.35 -8.54 9.69
N ALA A 36 5.85 -7.33 9.50
CA ALA A 36 6.75 -6.66 10.44
C ALA A 36 6.04 -6.23 11.73
N LEU A 37 4.77 -5.82 11.63
CA LEU A 37 3.97 -5.43 12.78
C LEU A 37 3.52 -6.63 13.62
N GLY A 38 3.59 -7.85 13.09
CA GLY A 38 3.11 -9.06 13.75
C GLY A 38 1.60 -9.05 13.99
N ARG A 39 0.85 -8.23 13.24
CA ARG A 39 -0.61 -8.15 13.29
C ARG A 39 -1.18 -7.77 11.94
N GLU A 40 -2.44 -8.13 11.74
CA GLU A 40 -3.20 -7.61 10.62
C GLU A 40 -3.51 -6.11 10.82
N LEU A 41 -3.42 -5.37 9.73
CA LEU A 41 -3.94 -4.02 9.57
C LEU A 41 -5.45 -4.08 9.46
N THR A 42 -6.11 -3.14 10.14
CA THR A 42 -7.55 -2.91 9.96
C THR A 42 -7.85 -2.47 8.53
N ASN A 43 -9.09 -2.66 8.07
CA ASN A 43 -9.51 -2.16 6.75
C ASN A 43 -9.29 -0.63 6.61
N SER A 44 -9.38 0.12 7.71
CA SER A 44 -9.10 1.56 7.69
C SER A 44 -7.63 1.85 7.42
N GLU A 45 -6.71 1.13 8.07
CA GLU A 45 -5.27 1.26 7.82
C GLU A 45 -4.89 0.85 6.40
N LYS A 46 -5.45 -0.27 5.90
CA LYS A 46 -5.24 -0.71 4.51
C LYS A 46 -5.73 0.32 3.49
N ARG A 47 -6.87 0.97 3.74
CA ARG A 47 -7.37 2.08 2.91
C ARG A 47 -6.44 3.29 2.93
N THR A 48 -5.88 3.63 4.09
CA THR A 48 -4.91 4.73 4.22
C THR A 48 -3.63 4.46 3.42
N LEU A 49 -3.08 3.25 3.52
CA LEU A 49 -1.89 2.86 2.75
C LEU A 49 -2.16 2.76 1.25
N ALA A 50 -3.33 2.24 0.87
CA ALA A 50 -3.76 2.24 -0.52
C ALA A 50 -3.90 3.67 -1.09
N TRP A 51 -4.51 4.59 -0.34
CA TRP A 51 -4.58 6.00 -0.73
C TRP A 51 -3.18 6.62 -0.90
N LEU A 52 -2.26 6.35 0.03
CA LEU A 52 -0.89 6.86 -0.02
C LEU A 52 -0.16 6.43 -1.30
N SER A 53 -0.45 5.22 -1.80
CA SER A 53 0.15 4.65 -3.00
C SER A 53 -0.16 5.43 -4.30
N GLU A 54 -1.24 6.23 -4.29
CA GLU A 54 -1.63 7.12 -5.40
C GLU A 54 -0.71 8.34 -5.54
N GLY A 55 0.07 8.64 -4.49
CA GLY A 55 0.94 9.80 -4.40
C GLY A 55 2.13 9.79 -5.37
N GLU A 56 2.96 10.84 -5.26
CA GLU A 56 4.14 10.99 -6.10
C GLU A 56 5.08 9.79 -5.94
N THR A 57 5.70 9.39 -7.06
CA THR A 57 6.51 8.18 -7.12
C THR A 57 7.65 8.17 -6.10
N GLU A 58 8.32 9.32 -5.93
CA GLU A 58 9.41 9.46 -4.96
C GLU A 58 8.89 9.35 -3.51
N THR A 59 7.76 10.00 -3.20
CA THR A 59 7.14 9.90 -1.87
C THR A 59 6.79 8.46 -1.52
N VAL A 60 6.13 7.74 -2.43
CA VAL A 60 5.75 6.34 -2.20
C VAL A 60 6.98 5.45 -2.04
N ALA A 61 8.02 5.65 -2.86
CA ALA A 61 9.27 4.91 -2.74
C ALA A 61 9.99 5.18 -1.41
N ASN A 62 9.97 6.43 -0.93
CA ASN A 62 10.56 6.79 0.36
C ASN A 62 9.82 6.14 1.53
N VAL A 63 8.49 6.09 1.49
CA VAL A 63 7.70 5.40 2.52
C VAL A 63 7.98 3.90 2.50
N GLN A 64 7.98 3.28 1.33
CA GLN A 64 8.29 1.85 1.20
C GLN A 64 9.65 1.53 1.82
N ARG A 65 10.69 2.31 1.49
CA ARG A 65 12.03 2.12 2.02
C ARG A 65 12.07 2.23 3.55
N ILE A 66 11.35 3.19 4.13
CA ILE A 66 11.25 3.32 5.60
C ILE A 66 10.59 2.08 6.20
N PHE A 67 9.53 1.57 5.57
CA PHE A 67 8.84 0.35 6.01
C PHE A 67 9.74 -0.88 5.93
N ASP A 68 10.47 -1.05 4.83
CA ASP A 68 11.43 -2.13 4.65
C ASP A 68 12.56 -2.06 5.71
N GLU A 69 13.09 -0.86 5.97
CA GLU A 69 14.10 -0.63 7.01
C GLU A 69 13.60 -0.98 8.42
N LEU A 70 12.35 -0.64 8.73
CA LEU A 70 11.72 -0.97 10.01
C LEU A 70 11.46 -2.48 10.12
N SER A 71 10.95 -3.11 9.06
CA SER A 71 10.73 -4.56 8.98
C SER A 71 12.00 -5.35 9.24
N ALA A 72 13.10 -4.97 8.58
CA ALA A 72 14.40 -5.63 8.74
C ALA A 72 14.99 -5.51 10.17
N ARG A 73 14.58 -4.50 10.95
CA ARG A 73 15.01 -4.35 12.36
C ARG A 73 14.23 -5.22 13.32
N VAL A 74 12.96 -5.51 13.04
CA VAL A 74 12.12 -6.37 13.89
C VAL A 74 12.55 -7.85 13.78
N GLN A 75 13.15 -8.23 12.65
CA GLN A 75 13.65 -9.59 12.42
C GLN A 75 15.03 -9.90 13.04
N LYS A 76 15.65 -8.94 13.75
CA LYS A 76 16.94 -9.12 14.44
C LYS A 76 16.77 -9.23 15.94
#